data_AF-A0A959RDW3-F1
#
_entry.id   AF-A0A959RDW3-F1
#
_cell.length_a   1.000
_cell.length_b   1.000
_cell.length_c   1.000
_cell.angle_alpha   90.00
_cell.angle_beta   90.00
_cell.angle_gamma   90.00
#
_symmetry.space_group_name_H-M   'P 1'
#
loop_
_entity.id
_entity.type
_entity.pdbx_description
1 polymer ?
#
loop_
_entity_poly.entity_id
_entity_poly.type
_entity_poly.pdbx_seq_one_letter_code
_entity_poly.pdbx_strand_id
1 'polypeptide(L)'
;MRILFVSLFVIVLDQVTKFLIKGISIPSIGLFIDGIPFRTSINIISDVVQITYIENPGMAFGLQLGSKLFLSLFTVFATFLIVYFIYRNRKEPFYIRFALALILGGAVGNLIDRLFYGMIYGYAPLFYGNVVDFIHVNIPDIELFGKTFYSFPIFNVADVAVSVGFVLILFGYNKIFKHHSNIDPEILAGGGILITEYPVEDINTGLNSNETSSLNNNDSMQNMTDGVQSDLEQRNLSSDEINPEQLEKPEDEENKI
;
A
#
# COMPACT_ATOMS: atom_id res chain seq x y z
N MET A 1 14.07 1.27 -12.08
CA MET A 1 12.60 1.23 -11.91
C MET A 1 11.92 0.41 -13.01
N ARG A 2 12.37 -0.82 -13.27
CA ARG A 2 11.83 -1.64 -14.37
C ARG A 2 10.36 -2.05 -14.17
N ILE A 3 9.88 -2.03 -12.93
CA ILE A 3 8.50 -2.41 -12.62
C ILE A 3 7.45 -1.47 -13.21
N LEU A 4 7.81 -0.22 -13.52
CA LEU A 4 6.91 0.74 -14.17
C LEU A 4 6.55 0.32 -15.60
N PHE A 5 7.34 -0.54 -16.25
CA PHE A 5 6.95 -1.13 -17.53
C PHE A 5 5.72 -2.03 -17.38
N VAL A 6 5.48 -2.62 -16.21
CA VAL A 6 4.25 -3.38 -15.94
C VAL A 6 3.06 -2.42 -15.90
N SER A 7 3.18 -1.29 -15.20
CA SER A 7 2.13 -0.27 -15.19
C SER A 7 1.85 0.28 -16.58
N LEU A 8 2.90 0.59 -17.34
CA LEU A 8 2.77 1.05 -18.72
C LEU A 8 2.06 0.02 -19.61
N PHE A 9 2.45 -1.25 -19.50
CA PHE A 9 1.81 -2.34 -20.25
C PHE A 9 0.32 -2.45 -19.91
N VAL A 10 -0.05 -2.41 -18.63
CA VAL A 10 -1.45 -2.44 -18.20
C VAL A 10 -2.23 -1.24 -18.74
N ILE A 11 -1.66 -0.03 -18.69
CA ILE A 11 -2.30 1.18 -19.23
C ILE A 11 -2.55 1.04 -20.72
N VAL A 12 -1.54 0.59 -21.48
CA VAL A 12 -1.66 0.41 -22.93
C VAL A 12 -2.71 -0.66 -23.24
N LEU A 13 -2.67 -1.80 -22.55
CA LEU A 13 -3.64 -2.87 -22.75
C LEU A 13 -5.07 -2.41 -22.45
N ASP A 14 -5.28 -1.72 -21.32
CA ASP A 14 -6.57 -1.16 -20.93
C ASP A 14 -7.11 -0.19 -21.98
N GLN A 15 -6.31 0.81 -22.37
CA GLN A 15 -6.75 1.82 -23.33
C GLN A 15 -6.98 1.23 -24.72
N VAL A 16 -6.11 0.34 -25.20
CA VAL A 16 -6.32 -0.36 -26.49
C VAL A 16 -7.62 -1.15 -26.46
N THR A 17 -7.87 -1.94 -25.40
CA THR A 17 -9.13 -2.69 -25.32
C THR A 17 -10.34 -1.77 -25.27
N LYS A 18 -10.32 -0.68 -24.49
CA LYS A 18 -11.42 0.30 -24.44
C LYS A 18 -11.66 0.99 -25.78
N PHE A 19 -10.62 1.34 -26.51
CA PHE A 19 -10.75 1.90 -27.86
C PHE A 19 -11.34 0.90 -28.85
N LEU A 20 -10.99 -0.39 -28.76
CA LEU A 20 -11.60 -1.43 -29.60
C LEU A 20 -13.09 -1.60 -29.30
N ILE A 21 -13.51 -1.43 -28.04
CA ILE A 21 -14.91 -1.53 -27.65
C ILE A 21 -15.70 -0.28 -28.02
N LYS A 22 -15.21 0.91 -27.65
CA LYS A 22 -15.92 2.18 -27.82
C LYS A 22 -15.81 2.74 -29.24
N GLY A 23 -14.77 2.35 -29.98
CA GLY A 23 -14.41 2.95 -31.26
C GLY A 23 -13.64 4.26 -31.10
N ILE A 24 -13.15 4.78 -32.23
CA ILE A 24 -12.43 6.06 -32.30
C ILE A 24 -13.10 6.90 -33.39
N SER A 25 -13.55 8.09 -33.02
CA SER A 25 -14.06 9.09 -33.95
C SER A 25 -13.28 10.38 -33.74
N ILE A 26 -12.39 10.71 -34.69
CA ILE A 26 -11.61 11.95 -34.69
C ILE A 26 -11.95 12.71 -35.97
N PRO A 27 -13.02 13.54 -35.95
CA PRO A 27 -13.49 14.27 -37.12
C PRO A 27 -12.40 15.14 -37.76
N SER A 28 -11.50 15.72 -36.95
CA SER A 28 -10.44 16.62 -37.41
C SER A 28 -9.45 16.00 -38.40
N ILE A 29 -9.32 14.67 -38.42
CA ILE A 29 -8.42 13.94 -39.34
C ILE A 29 -9.18 12.92 -40.20
N GLY A 30 -10.50 12.91 -40.15
CA GLY A 30 -11.35 11.96 -40.89
C GLY A 30 -11.20 10.50 -40.46
N LEU A 31 -10.72 10.22 -39.24
CA LEU A 31 -10.57 8.86 -38.74
C LEU A 31 -11.86 8.42 -38.03
N PHE A 32 -12.47 7.35 -38.55
CA PHE A 32 -13.65 6.71 -37.98
C PHE A 32 -13.42 5.21 -37.91
N ILE A 33 -13.29 4.69 -36.69
CA ILE A 33 -13.22 3.27 -36.40
C ILE A 33 -14.42 2.97 -35.52
N ASP A 34 -15.37 2.19 -36.05
CA ASP A 34 -16.56 1.81 -35.30
C ASP A 34 -16.21 0.84 -34.18
N GLY A 35 -16.79 1.10 -33.01
CA GLY A 35 -16.80 0.17 -31.89
C GLY A 35 -18.03 -0.72 -31.91
N ILE A 36 -18.26 -1.36 -30.77
CA ILE A 36 -19.50 -2.10 -30.50
C ILE A 36 -20.62 -1.09 -30.20
N PRO A 37 -21.86 -1.29 -30.65
CA PRO A 37 -22.97 -0.42 -30.29
C PRO A 37 -23.22 -0.43 -28.77
N PHE A 38 -23.55 0.73 -28.20
CA PHE A 38 -23.80 0.88 -26.76
C PHE A 38 -24.88 -0.09 -26.25
N ARG A 39 -24.62 -0.75 -25.11
CA ARG A 39 -25.49 -1.75 -24.48
C ARG A 39 -25.79 -2.99 -25.34
N THR A 40 -24.89 -3.33 -26.24
CA THR A 40 -24.95 -4.62 -26.95
C THR A 40 -23.92 -5.59 -26.39
N SER A 41 -24.23 -6.89 -26.49
CA SER A 41 -23.43 -7.98 -25.94
C SER A 41 -23.02 -8.95 -27.04
N ILE A 42 -21.75 -9.32 -27.05
CA ILE A 42 -21.17 -10.33 -27.94
C ILE A 42 -20.73 -11.52 -27.08
N ASN A 43 -21.30 -12.69 -27.34
CA ASN A 43 -20.93 -13.93 -26.65
C ASN A 43 -19.52 -14.39 -27.08
N ILE A 44 -18.61 -14.58 -26.13
CA ILE A 44 -17.26 -15.10 -26.36
C ILE A 44 -17.17 -16.57 -25.94
N ILE A 45 -17.66 -16.89 -24.75
CA ILE A 45 -17.68 -18.26 -24.22
C ILE A 45 -19.10 -18.60 -23.82
N SER A 46 -19.85 -19.20 -24.76
CA SER A 46 -21.27 -19.50 -24.58
C SER A 46 -22.01 -18.25 -24.09
N ASP A 47 -22.95 -18.42 -23.17
CA ASP A 47 -23.64 -17.32 -22.48
C ASP A 47 -22.95 -16.88 -21.18
N VAL A 48 -21.76 -17.40 -20.85
CA VAL A 48 -21.08 -17.13 -19.56
C VAL A 48 -20.15 -15.93 -19.65
N VAL A 49 -19.35 -15.81 -20.72
CA VAL A 49 -18.44 -14.66 -20.90
C VAL A 49 -18.85 -13.91 -22.16
N GLN A 50 -19.22 -12.65 -21.95
CA GLN A 50 -19.69 -11.74 -22.97
C GLN A 50 -18.86 -10.47 -22.97
N ILE A 51 -18.76 -9.85 -24.14
CA ILE A 51 -18.27 -8.47 -24.28
C ILE A 51 -19.50 -7.57 -24.39
N THR A 52 -19.77 -6.77 -23.36
CA THR A 52 -20.94 -5.90 -23.29
C THR A 52 -20.51 -4.46 -23.10
N TYR A 53 -20.64 -3.63 -24.14
CA TYR A 53 -20.22 -2.23 -24.02
C TYR A 53 -21.17 -1.44 -23.11
N ILE A 54 -20.65 -1.00 -21.96
CA ILE A 54 -21.33 -0.06 -21.09
C ILE A 54 -20.38 1.06 -20.64
N GLU A 55 -20.97 2.18 -20.21
CA GLU A 55 -20.24 3.29 -19.64
C GLU A 55 -20.63 3.48 -18.19
N ASN A 56 -19.62 3.50 -17.34
CA ASN A 56 -19.79 3.59 -15.92
C ASN A 56 -19.52 5.02 -15.42
N PRO A 57 -20.56 5.74 -14.97
CA PRO A 57 -20.43 7.11 -14.46
C PRO A 57 -19.87 7.17 -13.04
N GLY A 58 -19.51 6.05 -12.41
CA GLY A 58 -19.12 5.98 -11.00
C GLY A 58 -20.03 5.11 -10.13
N MET A 59 -20.64 4.08 -10.71
CA MET A 59 -21.46 3.09 -10.02
C MET A 59 -20.69 1.79 -9.87
N ALA A 60 -20.76 1.18 -8.68
CA ALA A 60 -20.24 -0.16 -8.42
C ALA A 60 -21.28 -0.93 -7.61
N PHE A 61 -21.59 -2.17 -8.00
CA PHE A 61 -22.62 -3.00 -7.33
C PHE A 61 -23.98 -2.29 -7.17
N GLY A 62 -24.38 -1.48 -8.15
CA GLY A 62 -25.61 -0.68 -8.09
C GLY A 62 -25.58 0.52 -7.14
N LEU A 63 -24.45 0.78 -6.47
CA LEU A 63 -24.25 1.91 -5.58
C LEU A 63 -23.54 3.05 -6.32
N GLN A 64 -24.09 4.27 -6.20
CA GLN A 64 -23.45 5.47 -6.72
C GLN A 64 -22.54 6.08 -5.65
N LEU A 65 -21.23 6.14 -5.93
CA LEU A 65 -20.24 6.66 -4.99
C LEU A 65 -20.00 8.15 -5.22
N GLY A 66 -20.82 9.01 -4.62
CA GLY A 66 -20.64 10.46 -4.67
C GLY A 66 -20.77 11.07 -6.06
N SER A 67 -20.22 12.27 -6.26
CA SER A 67 -20.25 12.97 -7.55
C SER A 67 -19.16 12.48 -8.49
N LYS A 68 -19.37 12.61 -9.81
CA LYS A 68 -18.36 12.31 -10.83
C LYS A 68 -17.03 13.03 -10.55
N LEU A 69 -17.11 14.32 -10.24
CA LEU A 69 -15.94 15.13 -9.93
C LEU A 69 -15.20 14.61 -8.70
N PHE A 70 -15.93 14.25 -7.64
CA PHE A 70 -15.34 13.65 -6.44
C PHE A 70 -14.59 12.36 -6.78
N LEU A 71 -15.19 11.46 -7.55
CA LEU A 71 -14.54 10.20 -7.97
C LEU A 71 -13.30 10.44 -8.82
N SER A 72 -13.34 11.39 -9.75
CA SER A 72 -12.20 11.75 -10.59
C SER A 72 -11.05 12.30 -9.74
N LEU A 73 -11.33 13.24 -8.82
CA LEU A 73 -10.34 13.79 -7.90
C LEU A 73 -9.78 12.74 -6.93
N PHE A 74 -10.65 11.86 -6.42
CA PHE A 74 -10.25 10.75 -5.58
C PHE A 74 -9.30 9.80 -6.33
N THR A 75 -9.60 9.49 -7.60
CA THR A 75 -8.73 8.65 -8.43
C THR A 75 -7.37 9.30 -8.68
N VAL A 76 -7.32 10.63 -8.93
CA VAL A 76 -6.07 11.39 -9.03
C VAL A 76 -5.26 11.25 -7.74
N PHE A 77 -5.89 11.52 -6.59
CA PHE A 77 -5.24 11.41 -5.29
C PHE A 77 -4.72 9.99 -5.01
N ALA A 78 -5.55 8.97 -5.23
CA ALA A 78 -5.17 7.57 -5.06
C ALA A 78 -3.98 7.18 -5.96
N THR A 79 -3.96 7.67 -7.20
CA THR A 79 -2.85 7.44 -8.14
C THR A 79 -1.53 8.01 -7.59
N PHE A 80 -1.53 9.25 -7.10
CA PHE A 80 -0.34 9.84 -6.47
C PHE A 80 0.10 9.06 -5.22
N LEU A 81 -0.86 8.61 -4.41
CA LEU A 81 -0.58 7.80 -3.23
C LEU A 81 0.08 6.46 -3.61
N ILE A 82 -0.36 5.80 -4.68
CA ILE A 82 0.25 4.56 -5.18
C ILE A 82 1.67 4.82 -5.71
N VAL A 83 1.89 5.92 -6.44
CA VAL A 83 3.25 6.31 -6.89
C VAL A 83 4.17 6.53 -5.69
N TYR A 84 3.69 7.23 -4.65
CA TYR A 84 4.42 7.40 -3.40
C TYR A 84 4.75 6.04 -2.75
N PHE A 85 3.78 5.12 -2.68
CA PHE A 85 4.03 3.78 -2.14
C PHE A 85 5.05 2.98 -2.96
N ILE A 86 5.04 3.07 -4.30
CA ILE A 86 6.06 2.43 -5.14
C ILE A 86 7.45 3.01 -4.84
N TYR A 87 7.56 4.33 -4.68
CA TYR A 87 8.82 4.98 -4.34
C TYR A 87 9.34 4.53 -2.97
N ARG A 88 8.46 4.53 -1.96
CA ARG A 88 8.80 4.10 -0.59
C ARG A 88 9.19 2.63 -0.51
N ASN A 89 8.48 1.76 -1.23
CA ASN A 89 8.66 0.31 -1.21
C ASN A 89 9.58 -0.21 -2.33
N ARG A 90 10.48 0.63 -2.86
CA ARG A 90 11.38 0.26 -3.97
C ARG A 90 12.35 -0.89 -3.66
N LYS A 91 12.62 -1.13 -2.37
CA LYS A 91 13.49 -2.20 -1.85
C LYS A 91 12.75 -3.48 -1.49
N GLU A 92 11.42 -3.47 -1.50
CA GLU A 92 10.61 -4.63 -1.17
C GLU A 92 10.78 -5.78 -2.21
N PRO A 93 10.39 -7.00 -1.86
CA PRO A 93 10.38 -8.13 -2.80
C PRO A 93 9.66 -7.82 -4.11
N PHE A 94 10.01 -8.56 -5.15
CA PHE A 94 9.42 -8.39 -6.48
C PHE A 94 7.89 -8.43 -6.47
N TYR A 95 7.27 -9.34 -5.71
CA TYR A 95 5.81 -9.49 -5.69
C TYR A 95 5.08 -8.24 -5.16
N ILE A 96 5.60 -7.55 -4.14
CA ILE A 96 5.00 -6.31 -3.62
C ILE A 96 5.09 -5.21 -4.69
N ARG A 97 6.27 -5.04 -5.28
CA ARG A 97 6.50 -4.04 -6.32
C ARG A 97 5.64 -4.31 -7.55
N PHE A 98 5.52 -5.57 -7.95
CA PHE A 98 4.67 -6.01 -9.06
C PHE A 98 3.19 -5.73 -8.78
N ALA A 99 2.71 -6.06 -7.59
CA ALA A 99 1.35 -5.78 -7.17
C ALA A 99 1.04 -4.27 -7.20
N LEU A 100 1.91 -3.43 -6.62
CA LEU A 100 1.76 -1.98 -6.68
C LEU A 100 1.78 -1.44 -8.12
N ALA A 101 2.59 -2.03 -9.01
CA ALA A 101 2.64 -1.64 -10.41
C ALA A 101 1.36 -2.01 -11.18
N LEU A 102 0.73 -3.15 -10.88
CA LEU A 102 -0.59 -3.51 -11.42
C LEU A 102 -1.67 -2.52 -10.96
N ILE A 103 -1.71 -2.21 -9.65
CA ILE A 103 -2.66 -1.24 -9.09
C ILE A 103 -2.46 0.13 -9.72
N LEU A 104 -1.21 0.59 -9.88
CA LEU A 104 -0.90 1.86 -10.55
C LEU A 104 -1.41 1.86 -11.99
N GLY A 105 -1.14 0.79 -12.73
CA GLY A 105 -1.56 0.68 -14.13
C GLY A 105 -3.08 0.76 -14.29
N GLY A 106 -3.82 0.02 -13.46
CA GLY A 106 -5.28 0.05 -13.48
C GLY A 106 -5.86 1.37 -12.97
N ALA A 107 -5.30 1.95 -11.90
CA ALA A 107 -5.71 3.27 -11.41
C ALA A 107 -5.55 4.36 -12.47
N VAL A 108 -4.42 4.37 -13.18
CA VAL A 108 -4.16 5.31 -14.29
C VAL A 108 -5.07 5.03 -15.48
N GLY A 109 -5.29 3.76 -15.85
CA GLY A 109 -6.20 3.39 -16.95
C GLY A 109 -7.61 3.95 -16.74
N ASN A 110 -8.21 3.74 -15.57
CA ASN A 110 -9.51 4.31 -15.25
C ASN A 110 -9.48 5.83 -15.01
N LEU A 111 -8.33 6.40 -14.60
CA LEU A 111 -8.16 7.85 -14.49
C LEU A 111 -8.22 8.52 -15.87
N ILE A 112 -7.59 7.94 -16.89
CA ILE A 112 -7.59 8.49 -18.26
C ILE A 112 -9.02 8.66 -18.76
N ASP A 113 -9.87 7.64 -18.59
CA ASP A 113 -11.26 7.71 -19.00
C ASP A 113 -12.01 8.85 -18.29
N ARG A 114 -11.91 8.90 -16.96
CA ARG A 114 -12.60 9.90 -16.13
C ARG A 114 -12.17 11.33 -16.44
N LEU A 115 -10.89 11.55 -16.73
CA LEU A 115 -10.37 12.86 -17.07
C LEU A 115 -10.70 13.26 -18.50
N PHE A 116 -10.44 12.39 -19.47
CA PHE A 116 -10.31 12.79 -20.87
C PHE A 116 -11.44 12.28 -21.78
N TYR A 117 -12.09 11.15 -21.49
CA TYR A 117 -13.06 10.58 -22.44
C TYR A 117 -14.27 11.50 -22.67
N GLY A 118 -14.69 12.25 -21.66
CA GLY A 118 -15.71 13.29 -21.83
C GLY A 118 -15.36 14.26 -22.97
N MET A 119 -14.12 14.74 -22.97
CA MET A 119 -13.62 15.71 -23.95
C MET A 119 -13.31 15.05 -25.29
N ILE A 120 -12.66 13.88 -25.29
CA ILE A 120 -12.26 13.14 -26.50
C ILE A 120 -13.48 12.79 -27.35
N TYR A 121 -14.57 12.35 -26.71
CA TYR A 121 -15.80 11.95 -27.40
C TYR A 121 -16.89 13.05 -27.36
N GLY A 122 -16.56 14.25 -26.87
CA GLY A 122 -17.42 15.44 -26.97
C GLY A 122 -18.71 15.44 -26.15
N TYR A 123 -18.82 14.62 -25.10
CA TYR A 123 -20.05 14.52 -24.28
C TYR A 123 -19.96 15.17 -22.90
N ALA A 124 -18.75 15.50 -22.42
CA ALA A 124 -18.56 16.09 -21.09
C ALA A 124 -17.25 16.90 -20.98
N PRO A 125 -17.15 17.86 -20.05
CA PRO A 125 -15.88 18.54 -19.79
C PRO A 125 -14.85 17.63 -19.11
N LEU A 126 -13.63 18.13 -18.96
CA LEU A 126 -12.54 17.48 -18.22
C LEU A 126 -13.02 17.04 -16.82
N PHE A 127 -12.60 15.87 -16.34
CA PHE A 127 -13.01 15.23 -15.08
C PHE A 127 -14.43 14.62 -15.03
N TYR A 128 -15.23 14.74 -16.09
CA TYR A 128 -16.61 14.23 -16.15
C TYR A 128 -16.80 13.06 -17.12
N GLY A 129 -15.72 12.41 -17.55
CA GLY A 129 -15.77 11.21 -18.36
C GLY A 129 -16.34 10.00 -17.61
N ASN A 130 -16.97 9.10 -18.35
CA ASN A 130 -17.37 7.78 -17.88
C ASN A 130 -16.27 6.76 -18.20
N VAL A 131 -16.12 5.76 -17.34
CA VAL A 131 -15.23 4.62 -17.57
C VAL A 131 -15.88 3.65 -18.54
N VAL A 132 -15.10 3.14 -19.50
CA VAL A 132 -15.60 2.11 -20.44
C VAL A 132 -15.44 0.73 -19.82
N ASP A 133 -16.57 0.06 -19.60
CA ASP A 133 -16.63 -1.30 -19.07
C ASP A 133 -17.17 -2.26 -20.15
N PHE A 134 -16.62 -3.47 -20.19
CA PHE A 134 -16.92 -4.40 -21.29
C PHE A 134 -16.84 -5.88 -20.97
N ILE A 135 -16.12 -6.29 -19.93
CA ILE A 135 -16.03 -7.69 -19.54
C ILE A 135 -17.26 -8.03 -18.71
N HIS A 136 -18.17 -8.82 -19.30
CA HIS A 136 -19.39 -9.26 -18.64
C HIS A 136 -19.31 -10.76 -18.38
N VAL A 137 -19.28 -11.13 -17.10
CA VAL A 137 -19.34 -12.52 -16.66
C VAL A 137 -20.77 -12.79 -16.18
N ASN A 138 -21.56 -13.36 -17.08
CA ASN A 138 -22.96 -13.68 -16.85
C ASN A 138 -23.05 -14.99 -16.06
N ILE A 139 -23.20 -14.85 -14.75
CA ILE A 139 -23.44 -15.94 -13.81
C ILE A 139 -24.88 -15.78 -13.35
N PRO A 140 -25.69 -16.86 -13.37
CA PRO A 140 -27.08 -16.76 -12.95
C PRO A 140 -27.20 -16.20 -11.54
N ASP A 141 -28.19 -15.32 -11.34
CA ASP A 141 -28.49 -14.73 -10.05
C ASP A 141 -28.74 -15.85 -9.03
N ILE A 142 -28.09 -15.73 -7.87
CA ILE A 142 -28.18 -16.74 -6.82
C ILE A 142 -29.14 -16.23 -5.75
N GLU A 143 -30.22 -16.96 -5.49
CA GLU A 143 -31.05 -16.69 -4.32
C GLU A 143 -30.53 -17.47 -3.11
N LEU A 144 -30.09 -16.76 -2.08
CA LEU A 144 -29.62 -17.37 -0.83
C LEU A 144 -30.21 -16.64 0.38
N PHE A 145 -30.83 -17.39 1.29
CA PHE A 145 -31.50 -16.87 2.49
C PHE A 145 -32.53 -15.76 2.21
N GLY A 146 -33.27 -15.85 1.09
CA GLY A 146 -34.27 -14.86 0.70
C GLY A 146 -33.69 -13.56 0.14
N LYS A 147 -32.39 -13.54 -0.20
CA LYS A 147 -31.74 -12.43 -0.92
C LYS A 147 -31.23 -12.89 -2.27
N THR A 148 -31.53 -12.11 -3.30
CA THR A 148 -30.99 -12.29 -4.64
C THR A 148 -29.62 -11.62 -4.73
N PHE A 149 -28.60 -12.42 -5.03
CA PHE A 149 -27.26 -11.95 -5.35
C PHE A 149 -27.18 -11.78 -6.85
N TYR A 150 -27.22 -10.52 -7.28
CA TYR A 150 -27.14 -10.16 -8.69
C TYR A 150 -25.78 -10.53 -9.29
N SER A 151 -25.81 -10.79 -10.58
CA SER A 151 -24.64 -10.95 -11.46
C SER A 151 -23.55 -9.91 -11.20
N PHE A 152 -22.28 -10.32 -11.31
CA PHE A 152 -21.13 -9.45 -11.06
C PHE A 152 -21.14 -8.23 -12.01
N PRO A 153 -20.84 -7.00 -11.53
CA PRO A 153 -20.83 -5.82 -12.38
C PRO A 153 -19.90 -5.99 -13.58
N ILE A 154 -20.24 -5.43 -14.73
CA ILE A 154 -19.36 -5.38 -15.91
C ILE A 154 -18.13 -4.55 -15.55
N PHE A 155 -16.94 -5.03 -15.91
CA PHE A 155 -15.66 -4.42 -15.56
C PHE A 155 -14.73 -4.32 -16.77
N ASN A 156 -13.52 -3.80 -16.56
CA ASN A 156 -12.49 -3.68 -17.60
C ASN A 156 -11.13 -4.23 -17.16
N VAL A 157 -10.12 -4.11 -18.02
CA VAL A 157 -8.76 -4.60 -17.76
C VAL A 157 -8.11 -3.84 -16.59
N ALA A 158 -8.32 -2.53 -16.48
CA ALA A 158 -7.85 -1.75 -15.34
C ALA A 158 -8.40 -2.27 -14.00
N ASP A 159 -9.68 -2.64 -13.93
CA ASP A 159 -10.29 -3.21 -12.72
C ASP A 159 -9.66 -4.56 -12.36
N VAL A 160 -9.45 -5.43 -13.35
CA VAL A 160 -8.74 -6.71 -13.16
C VAL A 160 -7.34 -6.48 -12.58
N ALA A 161 -6.60 -5.52 -13.12
CA ALA A 161 -5.25 -5.20 -12.65
C ALA A 161 -5.26 -4.70 -11.19
N VAL A 162 -6.19 -3.82 -10.82
CA VAL A 162 -6.36 -3.35 -9.45
C VAL A 162 -6.73 -4.51 -8.52
N SER A 163 -7.71 -5.34 -8.88
CA SER A 163 -8.15 -6.48 -8.07
C SER A 163 -7.03 -7.50 -7.86
N VAL A 164 -6.31 -7.89 -8.91
CA VAL A 164 -5.18 -8.85 -8.81
C VAL A 164 -4.06 -8.26 -7.96
N GLY A 165 -3.69 -6.99 -8.19
CA GLY A 165 -2.67 -6.33 -7.39
C GLY A 165 -3.05 -6.25 -5.90
N PHE A 166 -4.30 -5.91 -5.59
CA PHE A 166 -4.80 -5.89 -4.22
C PHE A 166 -4.72 -7.28 -3.56
N VAL A 167 -5.17 -8.32 -4.26
CA VAL A 167 -5.09 -9.72 -3.80
C VAL A 167 -3.64 -10.14 -3.53
N LEU A 168 -2.70 -9.79 -4.40
CA LEU A 168 -1.27 -10.10 -4.22
C LEU A 168 -0.68 -9.41 -2.98
N ILE A 169 -1.08 -8.18 -2.67
CA ILE A 169 -0.67 -7.49 -1.44
C ILE A 169 -1.20 -8.23 -0.21
N LEU A 170 -2.48 -8.63 -0.21
CA LEU A 170 -3.09 -9.35 0.92
C LEU A 170 -2.40 -10.69 1.20
N PHE A 171 -2.12 -11.49 0.17
CA PHE A 171 -1.37 -12.74 0.34
C PHE A 171 0.08 -12.50 0.77
N GLY A 172 0.69 -11.43 0.28
CA GLY A 172 2.02 -10.99 0.68
C GLY A 172 2.13 -10.63 2.16
N TYR A 173 1.11 -9.98 2.72
CA TYR A 173 1.05 -9.58 4.12
C TYR A 173 1.04 -10.78 5.07
N ASN A 174 0.24 -11.81 4.77
CA ASN A 174 0.12 -13.00 5.60
C ASN A 174 1.43 -13.81 5.71
N LYS A 175 2.31 -13.73 4.69
CA LYS A 175 3.59 -14.45 4.69
C LYS A 175 4.65 -13.78 5.59
N ILE A 176 4.58 -12.46 5.77
CA ILE A 176 5.48 -11.71 6.64
C ILE A 176 5.15 -12.01 8.11
N PHE A 177 3.85 -12.00 8.48
CA PHE A 177 3.43 -12.28 9.87
C PHE A 177 3.69 -13.72 10.32
N LYS A 178 3.57 -14.71 9.41
CA LYS A 178 3.84 -16.12 9.74
C LYS A 178 5.31 -16.40 10.09
N HIS A 179 6.23 -15.51 9.73
CA HIS A 179 7.65 -15.65 10.06
C HIS A 179 7.97 -15.18 11.49
N HIS A 180 7.19 -14.25 12.05
CA HIS A 180 7.37 -13.74 13.41
C HIS A 180 6.72 -14.61 14.50
N SER A 181 5.88 -15.59 14.13
CA SER A 181 5.24 -16.51 15.08
C SER A 181 5.96 -17.87 15.22
N ASN A 182 7.06 -18.09 14.49
CA ASN A 182 7.95 -19.25 14.65
C ASN A 182 9.20 -18.85 15.46
N ILE A 183 9.02 -18.11 16.55
CA ILE A 183 10.08 -18.03 17.58
C ILE A 183 9.94 -19.29 18.41
N ASP A 184 10.95 -20.15 18.38
CA ASP A 184 10.94 -21.42 19.09
C ASP A 184 10.67 -21.18 20.59
N PRO A 185 9.69 -21.89 21.20
CA PRO A 185 9.39 -21.75 22.62
C PRO A 185 10.58 -22.13 23.53
N GLU A 186 11.60 -22.77 22.97
CA GLU A 186 12.85 -23.11 23.65
C GLU A 186 13.69 -21.87 24.03
N ILE A 187 13.59 -20.76 23.27
CA ILE A 187 14.30 -19.50 23.59
C ILE A 187 13.62 -18.77 24.76
N LEU A 188 12.30 -18.93 24.94
CA LEU A 188 11.55 -18.30 26.04
C LEU A 188 11.68 -19.07 27.37
N ALA A 189 11.99 -20.37 27.33
CA ALA A 189 12.17 -21.20 28.54
C ALA A 189 13.58 -21.08 29.16
N GLY A 190 14.55 -20.52 28.44
CA GLY A 190 15.97 -20.50 28.82
C GLY A 190 16.45 -19.28 29.59
N GLY A 191 15.56 -18.42 30.11
CA GLY A 191 15.94 -17.32 31.02
C GLY A 191 17.01 -16.34 30.49
N GLY A 192 17.19 -16.26 29.16
CA GLY A 192 18.16 -15.36 28.53
C GLY A 192 17.52 -14.03 28.19
N ILE A 193 18.10 -12.93 28.68
CA ILE A 193 17.73 -11.57 28.31
C ILE A 193 17.90 -11.42 26.78
N LEU A 194 16.79 -11.32 26.06
CA LEU A 194 16.77 -10.99 24.64
C LEU A 194 17.08 -9.50 24.49
N ILE A 195 18.35 -9.18 24.22
CA ILE A 195 18.72 -7.90 23.64
C ILE A 195 18.19 -7.94 22.20
N THR A 196 17.12 -7.18 21.93
CA THR A 196 16.64 -7.01 20.56
C THR A 196 17.69 -6.20 19.81
N GLU A 197 18.52 -6.87 19.02
CA GLU A 197 19.46 -6.24 18.11
C GLU A 197 18.63 -5.53 17.02
N TYR A 198 18.44 -4.22 17.18
CA TYR A 198 18.08 -3.36 16.05
C TYR A 198 19.32 -3.25 15.15
N PRO A 199 19.20 -3.37 13.81
CA PRO A 199 20.35 -3.24 12.95
C PRO A 199 20.80 -1.78 12.96
N VAL A 200 21.96 -1.52 13.56
CA VAL A 200 22.68 -0.26 13.44
C VAL A 200 23.32 -0.24 12.04
N GLU A 201 23.04 0.80 11.27
CA GLU A 201 23.67 1.03 9.96
C GLU A 201 25.20 1.11 10.11
N ASP A 202 25.92 0.40 9.24
CA ASP A 202 27.38 0.35 9.17
C ASP A 202 27.99 1.76 9.10
N ILE A 203 28.61 2.20 10.21
CA ILE A 203 29.59 3.28 10.19
C ILE A 203 30.94 2.64 9.86
N ASN A 204 31.35 2.75 8.60
CA ASN A 204 32.69 2.39 8.15
C ASN A 204 33.75 3.25 8.86
N THR A 205 34.47 2.67 9.81
CA THR A 205 35.81 3.12 10.19
C THR A 205 36.77 1.96 10.05
N GLY A 206 37.57 2.01 8.98
CA GLY A 206 38.55 0.99 8.67
C GLY A 206 39.68 0.96 9.69
N LEU A 207 39.89 -0.20 10.32
CA LEU A 207 41.17 -0.60 10.87
C LEU A 207 41.43 -2.07 10.48
N ASN A 208 42.61 -2.25 9.88
CA ASN A 208 43.06 -3.43 9.17
C ASN A 208 43.48 -4.52 10.17
N SER A 209 42.98 -5.74 9.98
CA SER A 209 43.35 -6.91 10.76
C SER A 209 44.73 -7.42 10.34
N ASN A 210 45.75 -7.25 11.18
CA ASN A 210 46.97 -8.06 11.19
C ASN A 210 47.71 -7.79 12.50
N GLU A 211 47.34 -8.51 13.56
CA GLU A 211 48.23 -8.87 14.70
C GLU A 211 47.41 -9.63 15.75
N THR A 212 47.30 -10.95 15.59
CA THR A 212 46.91 -11.84 16.69
C THR A 212 47.83 -13.06 16.69
N SER A 213 48.95 -12.92 17.40
CA SER A 213 49.65 -14.06 17.96
C SER A 213 50.34 -13.65 19.26
N SER A 214 49.98 -14.40 20.32
CA SER A 214 50.50 -14.36 21.68
C SER A 214 50.09 -13.15 22.55
N LEU A 215 49.18 -13.40 23.49
CA LEU A 215 49.32 -13.03 24.91
C LEU A 215 48.18 -13.70 25.70
N ASN A 216 48.57 -14.75 26.41
CA ASN A 216 47.88 -15.40 27.51
C ASN A 216 47.53 -14.33 28.57
N ASN A 217 46.31 -14.25 29.11
CA ASN A 217 46.03 -13.41 30.29
C ASN A 217 44.76 -13.84 31.03
N ASN A 218 44.96 -14.59 32.13
CA ASN A 218 44.05 -14.68 33.27
C ASN A 218 44.11 -13.40 34.16
N ASP A 219 44.65 -12.29 33.67
CA ASP A 219 44.91 -11.06 34.45
C ASP A 219 43.89 -9.91 34.19
N SER A 220 42.92 -10.08 33.29
CA SER A 220 41.94 -9.00 32.98
C SER A 220 40.68 -9.00 33.86
N MET A 221 40.42 -10.06 34.63
CA MET A 221 39.27 -10.11 35.55
C MET A 221 39.57 -9.57 36.96
N GLN A 222 40.84 -9.35 37.32
CA GLN A 222 41.22 -8.87 38.65
C GLN A 222 41.37 -7.34 38.72
N ASN A 223 41.68 -6.69 37.59
CA ASN A 223 41.85 -5.22 37.51
C ASN A 223 40.54 -4.42 37.27
N MET A 224 39.40 -5.09 37.03
CA MET A 224 38.10 -4.41 36.92
C MET A 224 37.34 -4.33 38.25
N THR A 225 37.63 -5.22 39.19
CA THR A 225 37.01 -5.23 40.53
C THR A 225 37.54 -4.13 41.45
N ASP A 226 38.78 -3.67 41.26
CA ASP A 226 39.39 -2.64 42.11
C ASP A 226 39.01 -1.21 41.71
N GLY A 227 38.65 -0.97 40.43
CA GLY A 227 38.26 0.35 39.93
C GLY A 227 36.81 0.75 40.22
N VAL A 228 35.91 -0.22 40.39
CA VAL A 228 34.49 0.06 40.72
C VAL A 228 34.31 0.38 42.20
N GLN A 229 35.21 -0.13 43.06
CA GLN A 229 35.17 0.12 44.51
C GLN A 229 35.62 1.54 44.88
N SER A 230 36.56 2.15 44.12
CA SER A 230 37.06 3.51 44.40
C SER A 230 36.07 4.63 44.04
N ASP A 231 35.23 4.42 43.03
CA ASP A 231 34.28 5.43 42.55
C ASP A 231 33.00 5.51 43.42
N LEU A 232 32.71 4.44 44.18
CA LEU A 232 31.58 4.39 45.12
C LEU A 232 31.90 5.04 46.48
N GLU A 233 33.17 5.01 46.93
CA GLU A 233 33.60 5.72 48.13
C GLU A 233 33.69 7.24 47.92
N GLN A 234 34.00 7.72 46.71
CA GLN A 234 34.08 9.16 46.44
C GLN A 234 32.71 9.86 46.31
N ARG A 235 31.62 9.12 46.04
CA ARG A 235 30.26 9.70 45.98
C ARG A 235 29.56 9.83 47.33
N ASN A 236 30.06 9.20 48.39
CA ASN A 236 29.45 9.24 49.73
C ASN A 236 30.05 10.31 50.67
N LEU A 237 30.94 11.19 50.19
CA LEU A 237 31.64 12.19 51.01
C LEU A 237 31.25 13.65 50.70
N SER A 238 30.19 13.91 49.93
CA SER A 238 29.82 15.28 49.52
C SER A 238 28.34 15.62 49.62
N SER A 239 27.58 15.02 50.55
CA SER A 239 26.18 15.38 50.77
C SER A 239 25.77 15.24 52.24
N ASP A 240 26.47 15.97 53.10
CA ASP A 240 25.98 16.34 54.44
C ASP A 240 25.89 17.88 54.53
N GLU A 241 24.90 18.34 55.31
CA GLU A 241 24.48 19.72 55.58
C GLU A 241 23.51 20.38 54.57
N ILE A 242 22.19 20.34 54.89
CA ILE A 242 21.52 21.39 55.69
C ILE A 242 20.13 20.91 56.19
N ASN A 243 20.05 20.92 57.53
CA ASN A 243 18.98 20.87 58.55
C ASN A 243 17.46 20.78 58.17
N PRO A 244 16.70 19.86 58.82
CA PRO A 244 15.24 19.78 58.76
C PRO A 244 14.58 20.38 60.01
N GLU A 245 13.93 21.54 59.88
CA GLU A 245 12.91 21.95 60.84
C GLU A 245 12.04 23.05 60.22
N GLN A 246 10.74 22.78 60.14
CA GLN A 246 9.58 23.67 60.34
C GLN A 246 8.35 22.98 59.72
N LEU A 247 7.66 22.22 60.57
CA LEU A 247 6.25 21.88 60.42
C LEU A 247 5.43 23.17 60.36
N GLU A 248 4.49 23.28 59.41
CA GLU A 248 3.09 23.69 59.65
C GLU A 248 2.28 23.67 58.34
N LYS A 249 1.19 22.88 58.35
CA LYS A 249 -0.09 23.19 57.67
C LYS A 249 -0.99 23.83 58.75
N PRO A 250 -2.13 24.49 58.47
CA PRO A 250 -2.87 24.69 57.19
C PRO A 250 -3.29 26.16 56.98
N GLU A 251 -3.99 26.48 55.88
CA GLU A 251 -5.32 27.15 55.89
C GLU A 251 -5.75 27.63 54.50
N ASP A 252 -7.07 27.62 54.35
CA ASP A 252 -7.89 28.02 53.21
C ASP A 252 -7.80 29.53 52.91
N GLU A 253 -7.96 29.96 51.64
CA GLU A 253 -8.76 31.15 51.29
C GLU A 253 -8.98 31.28 49.78
N GLU A 254 -10.24 31.05 49.39
CA GLU A 254 -11.09 31.98 48.64
C GLU A 254 -10.51 33.04 47.67
N ASN A 255 -11.10 33.03 46.46
CA ASN A 255 -11.67 34.19 45.72
C ASN A 255 -10.84 35.03 44.71
N LYS A 256 -11.50 35.25 43.55
CA LYS A 256 -11.39 36.34 42.54
C LYS A 256 -10.13 36.34 41.66
N ILE A 257 -10.19 36.45 40.33
CA ILE A 257 -11.08 37.20 39.40
C ILE A 257 -11.28 36.39 38.13
#